data_AF-A0A5S5C2B5-F1
#
_entry.id   AF-A0A5S5C2B5-F1
#
_cell.length_a   1.000
_cell.length_b   1.000
_cell.length_c   1.000
_cell.angle_alpha   90.00
_cell.angle_beta   90.00
_cell.angle_gamma   90.00
#
_symmetry.space_group_name_H-M   'P 1'
#
loop_
_entity.id
_entity.type
_entity.pdbx_description
1 polymer ?
#
loop_
_entity_poly.entity_id
_entity_poly.type
_entity_poly.pdbx_seq_one_letter_code
_entity_poly.pdbx_strand_id
1 'polypeptide(L)' 'MKALECTLKEILELTTKIEYEYPELYPFLDENPQVIPKHRTIEQDDFNEYLNGLKDLLDRYVMSKGKLSGLERQN' A
#
# COMPACT_ATOMS: atom_id res chain seq x y z
N MET A 1 2.31 23.34 7.17
CA MET A 1 2.45 21.88 7.35
C MET A 1 2.01 21.17 6.08
N LYS A 2 2.64 21.42 4.92
CA LYS A 2 2.12 20.91 3.63
C LYS A 2 2.54 19.47 3.32
N ALA A 3 3.66 19.01 3.89
CA ALA A 3 4.22 17.70 3.56
C ALA A 3 3.35 16.55 4.09
N LEU A 4 2.87 16.64 5.34
CA LEU A 4 1.98 15.63 5.91
C LEU A 4 0.64 15.54 5.17
N GLU A 5 0.07 16.68 4.77
CA GLU A 5 -1.15 16.72 3.98
C GLU A 5 -0.98 16.04 2.61
N CYS A 6 0.18 16.23 1.96
CA CYS A 6 0.53 15.52 0.72
C CYS A 6 0.65 14.01 0.94
N THR A 7 1.38 13.57 1.98
CA THR A 7 1.54 12.14 2.30
C THR A 7 0.19 11.47 2.58
N LEU A 8 -0.66 12.10 3.38
CA LEU A 8 -2.01 11.60 3.68
C LEU A 8 -2.88 11.51 2.43
N LYS A 9 -2.80 12.50 1.55
CA LYS A 9 -3.54 12.49 0.28
C LYS A 9 -3.06 11.35 -0.62
N GLU A 10 -1.76 11.14 -0.76
CA GLU A 10 -1.19 10.02 -1.52
C GLU A 10 -1.61 8.66 -0.94
N ILE A 11 -1.62 8.52 0.38
CA ILE A 11 -2.11 7.32 1.06
C ILE A 11 -3.57 7.08 0.66
N LEU A 12 -4.42 8.09 0.80
CA LEU A 12 -5.85 7.98 0.49
C LEU A 12 -6.08 7.64 -0.99
N GLU A 13 -5.34 8.26 -1.90
CA GLU A 13 -5.42 7.97 -3.33
C GLU A 13 -5.00 6.52 -3.63
N LEU A 14 -3.91 6.03 -3.00
CA LEU A 14 -3.45 4.65 -3.16
C LEU A 14 -4.44 3.63 -2.59
N THR A 15 -4.95 3.84 -1.38
CA THR A 15 -5.92 2.91 -0.77
C THR A 15 -7.23 2.90 -1.53
N THR A 16 -7.70 4.07 -1.98
CA THR A 16 -8.90 4.18 -2.83
C THR A 16 -8.69 3.44 -4.15
N LYS A 17 -7.52 3.64 -4.79
CA LYS A 17 -7.18 2.91 -6.02
C LYS A 17 -7.13 1.41 -5.79
N ILE A 18 -6.57 0.95 -4.68
CA ILE A 18 -6.55 -0.47 -4.32
C ILE A 18 -7.98 -0.98 -4.10
N GLU A 19 -8.83 -0.25 -3.40
CA GLU A 19 -10.22 -0.66 -3.16
C GLU A 19 -11.03 -0.81 -4.47
N TYR A 20 -10.85 0.11 -5.43
CA TYR A 20 -11.61 0.10 -6.67
C TYR A 20 -10.98 -0.76 -7.79
N GLU A 21 -9.66 -0.72 -7.95
CA GLU A 21 -8.96 -1.41 -9.06
C GLU A 21 -8.38 -2.77 -8.65
N TYR A 22 -8.06 -2.96 -7.37
CA TYR A 22 -7.38 -4.16 -6.86
C TYR A 22 -8.01 -4.66 -5.55
N PRO A 23 -9.33 -4.97 -5.52
CA PRO A 23 -10.00 -5.41 -4.29
C PRO A 23 -9.34 -6.64 -3.66
N GLU A 24 -8.63 -7.46 -4.45
CA GLU A 24 -7.81 -8.56 -3.96
C GLU A 24 -6.60 -8.15 -3.10
N LEU A 25 -6.11 -6.92 -3.24
CA LEU A 25 -5.07 -6.33 -2.38
C LEU A 25 -5.64 -5.72 -1.10
N TYR A 26 -6.95 -5.44 -1.05
CA TYR A 26 -7.63 -4.91 0.13
C TYR A 26 -7.43 -5.73 1.41
N PRO A 27 -7.53 -7.08 1.42
CA PRO A 27 -7.23 -7.86 2.61
C PRO A 27 -5.75 -7.80 3.03
N PHE A 28 -4.83 -7.41 2.14
CA PHE A 28 -3.43 -7.19 2.49
C PHE A 28 -3.17 -5.78 3.06
N LEU A 29 -4.13 -4.86 2.93
CA LEU A 29 -4.10 -3.56 3.59
C LEU A 29 -4.39 -3.68 5.09
N ASP A 30 -5.19 -4.67 5.49
CA ASP A 30 -5.76 -4.78 6.84
C ASP A 30 -5.65 -6.21 7.37
N GLU A 31 -4.52 -6.59 7.95
CA GLU A 31 -4.44 -7.65 8.97
C GLU A 31 -3.26 -7.44 9.92
N ASN A 32 -3.02 -6.20 10.37
CA ASN A 32 -2.22 -6.04 11.58
C ASN A 32 -2.85 -5.02 12.53
N PRO A 33 -3.70 -5.48 13.47
CA PRO A 33 -4.15 -4.70 14.62
C PRO A 33 -3.01 -4.27 15.58
N GLN A 34 -1.75 -4.27 15.13
CA GLN A 34 -0.54 -3.98 15.88
C GLN A 34 0.10 -2.63 15.51
N VAL A 35 -0.23 -2.02 14.38
CA VAL A 35 0.47 -0.81 13.93
C VAL A 35 -0.25 0.43 14.41
N ILE A 36 -0.17 0.66 15.71
CA ILE A 36 0.01 1.95 16.40
C ILE A 36 0.00 1.56 17.87
N PRO A 37 1.16 1.54 18.55
CA PRO A 37 1.16 1.48 20.01
C PRO A 37 0.27 2.63 20.48
N LYS A 38 -0.80 2.36 21.23
CA LYS A 38 -1.72 3.37 21.80
C LYS A 38 -1.02 4.48 22.64
N HIS A 39 0.31 4.39 22.79
CA HIS A 39 1.19 5.29 23.53
C HIS A 39 2.32 5.92 22.70
N ARG A 40 2.36 5.77 21.37
CA ARG A 40 3.37 6.43 20.52
C ARG A 40 2.73 7.57 19.74
N THR A 41 3.30 8.76 19.83
CA THR A 41 2.98 9.88 18.94
C THR A 41 3.33 9.44 17.52
N ILE A 42 2.34 9.33 16.65
CA ILE A 42 2.58 9.07 15.22
C ILE A 42 3.24 10.32 14.66
N GLU A 43 4.46 10.18 14.18
CA GLU A 43 5.21 11.26 13.55
C GLU A 43 5.06 11.18 12.02
N GLN A 44 5.47 12.24 11.34
CA GLN A 44 5.39 12.33 9.89
C GLN A 44 6.12 11.17 9.18
N ASP A 45 7.21 10.67 9.78
CA ASP A 45 7.96 9.52 9.27
C ASP A 45 7.14 8.22 9.27
N ASP A 46 6.28 7.99 10.27
CA ASP A 46 5.42 6.79 10.31
C ASP A 46 4.44 6.77 9.12
N PHE A 47 3.92 7.95 8.72
CA PHE A 47 3.07 8.06 7.52
C PHE A 47 3.85 7.83 6.23
N ASN A 48 5.10 8.31 6.16
CA ASN A 48 5.95 8.07 4.99
C ASN A 48 6.32 6.58 4.88
N GLU A 49 6.61 5.92 6.00
CA GLU A 49 6.89 4.49 6.04
C GLU A 49 5.67 3.66 5.61
N TYR A 50 4.48 4.03 6.09
CA TYR A 50 3.23 3.43 5.64
C TYR A 50 2.99 3.62 4.13
N LEU A 51 3.18 4.84 3.61
CA LEU A 51 3.05 5.14 2.19
C LEU A 51 4.03 4.31 1.34
N ASN A 52 5.28 4.17 1.80
CA ASN A 52 6.27 3.34 1.13
C ASN A 52 5.86 1.85 1.13
N GLY A 53 5.29 1.35 2.23
CA GLY A 53 4.74 -0.01 2.30
C GLY A 53 3.62 -0.25 1.29
N LEU A 54 2.70 0.72 1.15
CA LEU A 54 1.62 0.65 0.16
C LEU A 54 2.15 0.65 -1.29
N LYS A 55 3.16 1.49 -1.57
CA LYS A 55 3.80 1.55 -2.89
C LYS A 55 4.52 0.23 -3.21
N ASP A 56 5.24 -0.34 -2.25
CA ASP A 56 5.94 -1.62 -2.41
C ASP A 56 4.95 -2.80 -2.60
N LEU A 57 3.83 -2.80 -1.87
CA LEU A 57 2.76 -3.78 -2.06
C LEU A 57 2.20 -3.72 -3.48
N LEU A 58 1.88 -2.51 -3.96
CA LEU A 58 1.35 -2.31 -5.31
C LEU A 58 2.39 -2.69 -6.38
N ASP A 59 3.65 -2.34 -6.20
CA ASP A 59 4.73 -2.68 -7.13
C ASP A 59 4.92 -4.20 -7.23
N ARG A 60 4.99 -4.90 -6.09
CA ARG A 60 5.05 -6.37 -6.05
C ARG A 60 3.84 -7.01 -6.72
N TYR A 61 2.66 -6.43 -6.53
CA TYR A 61 1.44 -6.92 -7.14
C TYR A 61 1.45 -6.75 -8.66
N VAL A 62 1.80 -5.56 -9.14
CA VAL A 62 1.95 -5.27 -10.58
C VAL A 62 3.04 -6.15 -11.19
N MET A 63 4.16 -6.34 -10.50
CA MET A 63 5.23 -7.25 -10.92
C MET A 63 4.75 -8.69 -10.98
N SER A 64 3.99 -9.15 -9.98
CA SER A 64 3.41 -10.50 -9.92
C SER A 64 2.40 -10.72 -11.06
N LYS A 65 1.49 -9.76 -11.27
CA LYS A 65 0.52 -9.78 -12.39
C LYS A 65 1.19 -9.70 -13.75
N GLY A 66 2.24 -8.89 -13.89
CA GLY A 66 3.06 -8.81 -15.10
C GLY A 66 3.89 -10.07 -15.36
N LYS A 67 4.21 -10.85 -14.31
CA LYS A 67 4.86 -12.16 -14.45
C LYS A 67 3.88 -13.26 -14.85
N LEU A 68 2.64 -13.20 -14.39
CA LEU A 68 1.59 -14.18 -14.71
C LEU A 68 1.19 -14.14 -16.20
N SER A 69 1.30 -13.01 -16.89
CA SER A 69 1.12 -12.93 -18.34
C SER A 69 2.30 -13.50 -19.16
N GLY A 70 3.42 -13.82 -18.51
CA GLY A 70 4.61 -14.40 -19.13
C GLY A 70 4.77 -15.93 -18.98
N LEU A 71 3.92 -16.60 -18.19
CA LEU A 71 4.05 -18.04 -17.89
C LEU A 71 3.09 -18.95 -18.70
N GLU A 72 2.26 -18.39 -19.57
CA GLU A 72 1.39 -19.15 -20.50
C GLU A 72 2.08 -19.48 -21.85
N ARG A 73 3.41 -19.66 -21.86
CA ARG A 73 4.14 -20.15 -23.05
C ARG A 73 5.37 -20.96 -22.66
N GLN A 74 5.15 -22.22 -22.25
CA GLN A 74 6.04 -23.39 -22.25
C GLN A 74 5.51 -24.32 -21.14
N ASN A 75 5.13 -25.57 -21.32
CA ASN A 75 5.06 -26.53 -22.43
C ASN A 75 4.20 -27.68 -21.89
#